data_AF-X1T0G9-F1
#
_entry.id   AF-X1T0G9-F1
#
_cell.length_a   1.000
_cell.length_b   1.000
_cell.length_c   1.000
_cell.angle_alpha   90.00
_cell.angle_beta   90.00
_cell.angle_gamma   90.00
#
_symmetry.space_group_name_H-M   'P 1'
#
loop_
_entity.id
_entity.type
_entity.pdbx_description
1 polymer ?
#
loop_
_entity_poly.entity_id
_entity_poly.type
_entity_poly.pdbx_seq_one_letter_code
_entity_poly.pdbx_strand_id
1 'polypeptide(L)'
;SRTNLYFDADMDWVKEDGGWLFILEGMPQNPQRNFFGGPYLGIKDKHGEAATPIESPEHFTHLHVLSEGQKVWYQFRIQRADGRISEPFYTNAIVQAGPLPPEE
;
A
#
# COMPACT_ATOMS: atom_id res chain seq x y z
N SER A 1 -6.26 -6.37 9.96
CA SER A 1 -4.83 -6.74 9.87
C SER A 1 -3.99 -5.49 9.61
N ARG A 2 -2.70 -5.49 9.96
CA ARG A 2 -1.74 -4.42 9.63
C ARG A 2 -0.84 -4.97 8.53
N THR A 3 -0.61 -4.19 7.48
CA THR A 3 0.28 -4.53 6.37
C THR A 3 1.48 -3.58 6.36
N ASN A 4 2.64 -4.12 6.00
CA ASN A 4 3.89 -3.38 5.87
C ASN A 4 4.18 -3.10 4.39
N LEU A 5 4.58 -1.86 4.11
CA LEU A 5 5.06 -1.39 2.81
C LEU A 5 6.55 -1.10 2.90
N TYR A 6 7.32 -1.83 2.10
CA TYR A 6 8.74 -1.58 1.92
C TYR A 6 8.96 -0.79 0.64
N PHE A 7 9.82 0.23 0.71
CA PHE A 7 10.19 1.08 -0.40
C PHE A 7 11.61 1.61 -0.15
N ASP A 8 12.25 2.11 -1.21
CA ASP A 8 13.56 2.74 -1.11
C ASP A 8 13.44 4.13 -0.47
N ALA A 9 13.89 4.25 0.78
CA ALA A 9 13.82 5.48 1.58
C ALA A 9 14.81 6.56 1.11
N ASP A 10 15.74 6.22 0.21
CA ASP A 10 16.70 7.18 -0.35
C ASP A 10 16.19 7.89 -1.61
N MET A 11 15.01 7.51 -2.12
CA MET A 11 14.40 8.21 -3.25
C MET A 11 14.02 9.64 -2.90
N ASP A 12 14.29 10.58 -3.82
CA ASP A 12 14.08 12.01 -3.59
C ASP A 12 12.66 12.39 -3.14
N TRP A 13 11.62 11.68 -3.60
CA TRP A 13 10.23 12.01 -3.26
C TRP A 13 9.92 11.78 -1.77
N VAL A 14 10.68 10.94 -1.08
CA VAL A 14 10.48 10.59 0.34
C VAL A 14 10.77 11.78 1.25
N LYS A 15 11.67 12.67 0.81
CA LYS A 15 12.17 13.85 1.53
C LYS A 15 11.70 15.15 0.89
N GLU A 16 10.81 15.08 -0.09
CA GLU A 16 10.38 16.25 -0.85
C GLU A 16 9.12 16.86 -0.23
N ASP A 17 9.26 18.05 0.37
CA ASP A 17 8.13 18.81 0.90
C ASP A 17 7.06 19.05 -0.16
N GLY A 18 5.88 18.48 0.06
CA GLY A 18 4.74 18.60 -0.85
C GLY A 18 4.63 17.44 -1.86
N GLY A 19 5.57 16.50 -1.82
CA GLY A 19 5.44 15.19 -2.41
C GLY A 19 4.53 14.28 -1.57
N TRP A 20 3.83 13.35 -2.20
CA TRP A 20 2.90 12.44 -1.53
C TRP A 20 2.99 11.04 -2.09
N LEU A 21 2.92 10.03 -1.22
CA LEU A 21 2.63 8.65 -1.57
C LEU A 21 1.16 8.36 -1.27
N PHE A 22 0.41 8.02 -2.30
CA PHE A 22 -0.96 7.52 -2.19
C PHE A 22 -0.97 6.00 -2.17
N ILE A 23 -1.68 5.44 -1.19
CA ILE A 23 -1.89 4.00 -1.02
C ILE A 23 -3.38 3.72 -1.22
N LEU A 24 -3.69 2.90 -2.22
CA LEU A 24 -5.06 2.54 -2.58
C LEU A 24 -5.25 1.03 -2.51
N GLU A 25 -6.35 0.61 -1.87
CA GLU A 25 -6.72 -0.79 -1.70
C GLU A 25 -7.78 -1.22 -2.70
N GLY A 26 -7.60 -2.40 -3.30
CA GLY A 26 -8.60 -3.09 -4.09
C GLY A 26 -9.57 -3.90 -3.22
N MET A 27 -10.76 -4.16 -3.72
CA MET A 27 -11.75 -4.97 -3.01
C MET A 27 -11.24 -6.41 -2.79
N PRO A 28 -11.40 -7.01 -1.60
CA PRO A 28 -10.98 -8.40 -1.34
C PRO A 28 -11.68 -9.38 -2.29
N GLN A 29 -10.91 -10.30 -2.85
CA GLN A 29 -11.41 -11.31 -3.80
C GLN A 29 -11.24 -12.72 -3.25
N ASN A 30 -11.99 -13.66 -3.82
CA ASN A 30 -11.83 -15.08 -3.54
C ASN A 30 -10.44 -15.59 -3.98
N PRO A 31 -9.90 -16.65 -3.35
CA PRO A 31 -8.57 -17.17 -3.63
C PRO A 31 -8.30 -17.55 -5.10
N GLN A 32 -9.36 -17.87 -5.86
CA GLN A 32 -9.26 -18.30 -7.25
C GLN A 32 -9.00 -17.13 -8.23
N ARG A 33 -9.20 -15.88 -7.81
CA ARG A 33 -8.91 -14.71 -8.66
C ARG A 33 -7.40 -14.50 -8.77
N ASN A 34 -6.94 -14.34 -10.01
CA ASN A 34 -5.52 -14.14 -10.33
C ASN A 34 -5.21 -12.74 -10.87
N PHE A 35 -6.23 -11.95 -11.13
CA PHE A 35 -6.11 -10.58 -11.61
C PHE A 35 -7.23 -9.72 -11.01
N PHE A 36 -6.92 -8.45 -10.74
CA PHE A 36 -7.85 -7.44 -10.27
C PHE A 36 -7.60 -6.12 -11.02
N GLY A 37 -8.63 -5.64 -11.71
CA GLY A 37 -8.56 -4.42 -12.53
C GLY A 37 -9.05 -3.15 -11.85
N GLY A 38 -9.43 -3.23 -10.57
CA GLY A 38 -10.10 -2.14 -9.84
C GLY A 38 -11.58 -2.45 -9.54
N PRO A 39 -12.25 -1.57 -8.77
CA PRO A 39 -11.80 -0.24 -8.32
C PRO A 39 -10.75 -0.31 -7.19
N TYR A 40 -9.93 0.75 -7.09
CA TYR A 40 -8.99 0.97 -5.99
C TYR A 40 -9.42 2.21 -5.21
N LEU A 41 -9.51 2.09 -3.88
CA LEU A 41 -9.96 3.15 -2.99
C LEU A 41 -8.82 3.60 -2.09
N GLY A 42 -8.65 4.92 -1.92
CA GLY A 42 -7.60 5.48 -1.07
C GLY A 42 -7.76 5.06 0.40
N ILE A 43 -6.68 4.56 1.00
CA ILE A 43 -6.66 4.09 2.39
C ILE A 43 -5.72 4.89 3.28
N LYS A 44 -4.64 5.42 2.69
CA LYS A 44 -3.63 6.19 3.38
C LYS A 44 -2.85 7.02 2.38
N ASP A 45 -2.42 8.18 2.83
CA ASP A 45 -1.47 9.04 2.17
C ASP A 45 -0.30 9.33 3.11
N LYS A 46 0.89 9.50 2.54
CA LYS A 46 2.08 9.89 3.29
C LYS A 46 2.76 11.05 2.60
N HIS A 47 2.92 12.11 3.37
CA HIS A 47 3.62 13.33 2.97
C HIS A 47 5.14 13.07 3.00
N GLY A 48 5.81 13.34 1.89
CA GLY A 48 7.26 13.49 1.89
C GLY A 48 7.60 14.80 2.61
N GLU A 49 8.51 14.73 3.57
CA GLU A 49 8.94 15.88 4.35
C GLU A 49 10.45 15.84 4.54
N ALA A 50 11.14 16.94 4.26
CA ALA A 50 12.60 17.01 4.35
C ALA A 50 13.08 16.88 5.80
N ALA A 51 12.34 17.45 6.75
CA ALA A 51 12.67 17.43 8.16
C ALA A 51 12.34 16.08 8.83
N THR A 52 11.24 15.43 8.41
CA THR A 52 10.80 14.14 8.92
C THR A 52 10.46 13.18 7.77
N PRO A 53 11.48 12.64 7.07
CA PRO A 53 11.25 11.75 5.93
C PRO A 53 10.40 10.53 6.28
N ILE A 54 9.66 10.00 5.28
CA ILE A 54 8.89 8.77 5.47
C ILE A 54 9.85 7.60 5.71
N GLU A 55 9.63 6.84 6.78
CA GLU A 55 10.44 5.68 7.11
C GLU A 55 9.95 4.42 6.39
N SER A 56 10.90 3.52 6.08
CA SER A 56 10.60 2.18 5.58
C SER A 56 10.98 1.14 6.65
N PRO A 57 10.09 0.17 7.00
CA PRO A 57 8.76 -0.03 6.45
C PRO A 57 7.70 0.96 6.97
N GLU A 58 6.87 1.45 6.06
CA GLU A 58 5.64 2.14 6.41
C GLU A 58 4.54 1.12 6.69
N HIS A 59 3.54 1.46 7.50
CA HIS A 59 2.46 0.54 7.84
C HIS A 59 1.08 1.14 7.66
N PHE A 60 0.12 0.32 7.25
CA PHE A 60 -1.27 0.74 7.12
C PHE A 60 -2.22 -0.37 7.49
N THR A 61 -3.45 0.02 7.79
CA THR A 61 -4.57 -0.86 8.05
C THR A 61 -5.42 -0.99 6.81
N HIS A 62 -5.93 -2.19 6.55
CA HIS A 62 -6.90 -2.44 5.49
C HIS A 62 -8.16 -1.59 5.70
N LEU A 63 -8.69 -1.05 4.61
CA LEU A 63 -10.02 -0.43 4.57
C LEU A 63 -11.10 -1.52 4.66
N HIS A 64 -10.87 -2.67 4.04
CA HIS A 64 -11.80 -3.79 4.08
C HIS A 64 -11.42 -4.82 5.14
N VAL A 65 -12.43 -5.42 5.79
CA VAL A 65 -12.22 -6.60 6.63
C VAL A 65 -11.82 -7.77 5.74
N LEU A 66 -10.62 -8.30 5.95
CA LEU A 66 -10.11 -9.44 5.21
C LEU A 66 -10.46 -10.74 5.94
N SER A 67 -11.09 -11.67 5.22
CA SER A 67 -11.25 -13.05 5.65
C SER A 67 -10.06 -13.90 5.20
N GLU A 68 -9.77 -14.96 5.93
CA GLU A 68 -8.70 -15.90 5.58
C GLU A 68 -8.82 -16.42 4.14
N GLY A 69 -7.69 -16.48 3.44
CA GLY A 69 -7.59 -16.94 2.07
C GLY A 69 -8.03 -15.90 1.03
N GLN A 70 -8.64 -14.78 1.42
CA GLN A 70 -8.94 -13.71 0.48
C GLN A 70 -7.66 -13.09 -0.06
N LYS A 71 -7.72 -12.70 -1.33
CA LYS A 71 -6.66 -11.97 -2.02
C LYS A 71 -7.02 -10.49 -2.07
N VAL A 72 -6.04 -9.64 -1.84
CA VAL A 72 -6.15 -8.19 -2.00
C VAL A 72 -5.01 -7.67 -2.87
N TRP A 73 -5.26 -6.59 -3.60
CA TRP A 73 -4.29 -5.90 -4.45
C TRP A 73 -4.21 -4.45 -4.02
N TYR A 74 -3.03 -3.86 -4.18
CA TYR A 74 -2.81 -2.44 -3.93
C TYR A 74 -2.36 -1.73 -5.19
N GLN A 75 -2.79 -0.48 -5.30
CA GLN A 75 -2.25 0.49 -6.22
C GLN A 75 -1.54 1.59 -5.43
N PHE A 76 -0.37 1.99 -5.90
CA PHE A 76 0.39 3.11 -5.35
C PHE A 76 0.62 4.18 -6.40
N ARG A 77 0.63 5.44 -5.98
CA ARG A 77 1.02 6.57 -6.82
C ARG A 77 1.86 7.55 -6.02
N ILE A 78 2.88 8.12 -6.66
CA ILE A 78 3.71 9.16 -6.06
C ILE A 78 3.42 10.47 -6.77
N GLN A 79 3.10 11.51 -6.01
CA GLN A 79 3.05 12.89 -6.48
C GLN A 79 4.32 13.62 -6.06
N ARG A 80 4.88 14.43 -6.97
CA ARG A 80 5.97 15.37 -6.67
C ARG A 80 5.41 16.72 -6.23
N ALA A 81 6.22 17.55 -5.59
CA ALA A 81 5.81 18.89 -5.13
C ALA A 81 5.21 19.79 -6.24
N ASP A 82 5.60 19.57 -7.49
CA ASP A 82 5.07 20.31 -8.65
C ASP A 82 3.73 19.77 -9.20
N GLY A 83 3.15 18.78 -8.54
CA GLY A 83 1.85 18.20 -8.90
C GLY A 83 1.90 17.11 -9.96
N ARG A 84 3.08 16.77 -10.53
CA ARG A 84 3.21 15.59 -11.39
C ARG A 84 2.97 14.31 -10.60
N ILE A 85 2.25 13.37 -11.19
CA ILE A 85 1.93 12.08 -10.56
C ILE A 85 2.51 10.94 -11.38
N SER A 86 3.11 9.96 -10.72
CA SER A 86 3.63 8.75 -11.34
C SER A 86 2.55 7.93 -12.05
N GLU A 87 2.99 7.07 -12.97
CA GLU A 87 2.19 5.91 -13.36
C GLU A 87 1.86 5.05 -12.12
N PRO A 88 0.72 4.34 -12.12
CA PRO A 88 0.32 3.50 -11.01
C PRO A 88 1.23 2.27 -10.89
N PHE A 89 1.69 2.00 -9.67
CA PHE A 89 2.37 0.74 -9.33
C PHE A 89 1.35 -0.22 -8.75
N TYR A 90 1.38 -1.48 -9.16
CA TYR A 90 0.48 -2.52 -8.67
C TYR A 90 1.24 -3.61 -7.94
N THR A 91 0.68 -4.11 -6.85
CA THR A 91 1.21 -5.32 -6.21
C THR A 91 0.72 -6.58 -6.90
N ASN A 92 1.43 -7.67 -6.63
CA ASN A 92 0.82 -8.99 -6.73
C ASN A 92 -0.28 -9.17 -5.68
N ALA A 93 -1.07 -10.23 -5.83
CA ALA A 93 -2.09 -10.59 -4.87
C ALA A 93 -1.47 -10.90 -3.50
N ILE A 94 -1.87 -10.16 -2.46
CA ILE A 94 -1.54 -10.46 -1.07
C ILE A 94 -2.64 -11.35 -0.52
N VAL A 95 -2.28 -12.52 0.00
CA VAL A 95 -3.22 -13.48 0.59
C VAL A 95 -3.32 -13.21 2.10
N GLN A 96 -4.53 -13.00 2.60
CA GLN A 96 -4.76 -12.92 4.04
C GLN A 96 -4.54 -14.30 4.66
N ALA A 97 -3.48 -14.42 5.46
CA ALA A 97 -3.23 -15.60 6.27
C ALA A 97 -4.30 -15.73 7.38
N GLY A 98 -4.62 -16.96 7.75
CA GLY A 98 -5.39 -17.27 8.95
C GLY A 98 -4.63 -16.90 10.23
N PRO A 99 -5.26 -17.08 11.40
CA PRO A 99 -4.55 -17.00 12.67
C PRO A 99 -3.35 -17.95 12.65
N LEU A 100 -2.19 -17.50 13.12
CA LEU A 100 -1.07 -18.40 13.33
C LEU A 100 -1.50 -19.50 14.32
N PRO A 101 -1.21 -20.79 14.06
CA PRO A 101 -1.42 -21.82 15.07
C PRO A 101 -0.62 -21.45 16.33
N PRO A 102 -1.13 -21.76 17.54
CA PRO A 102 -0.36 -21.54 18.76
C PRO A 102 0.96 -22.31 18.69
N GLU A 103 2.06 -21.67 19.07
CA GLU A 103 3.36 -22.33 19.20
C GLU A 103 3.24 -23.44 20.26
N GLU A 104 3.61 -24.69 19.92
CA GLU A 104 3.68 -25.84 20.84
C GLU A 104 4.88 -25.74 21.79
#